data_AF-A0A960XL99-F1
#
_entry.id   AF-A0A960XL99-F1
#
_cell.length_a   1.000
_cell.length_b   1.000
_cell.length_c   1.000
_cell.angle_alpha   90.00
_cell.angle_beta   90.00
_cell.angle_gamma   90.00
#
_symmetry.space_group_name_H-M   'P 1'
#
loop_
_entity.id
_entity.type
_entity.pdbx_description
1 polymer ?
#
loop_
_entity_poly.entity_id
_entity_poly.type
_entity_poly.pdbx_seq_one_letter_code
_entity_poly.pdbx_strand_id
1 'polypeptide(L)' 'MSETQQHSPQRKERTGQVVSDKMAKTIVVRVERRVQHPQYHKVVRRFRKFH' A
#
# COMPACT_ATOMS: atom_id res chain seq x y z
N MET A 1 37.87 -10.74 13.79
CA MET A 1 37.46 -9.77 12.76
C MET A 1 36.13 -10.25 12.23
N SER A 2 35.02 -9.75 12.77
CA SER A 2 33.68 -10.25 12.48
C SER A 2 33.04 -9.32 11.45
N GLU A 3 32.73 -9.85 10.27
CA GLU A 3 32.11 -9.10 9.17
C GLU A 3 30.76 -8.49 9.59
N THR A 4 30.62 -7.18 9.41
CA THR A 4 29.37 -6.47 9.69
C THR A 4 28.45 -6.62 8.47
N GLN A 5 27.40 -7.44 8.57
CA GLN A 5 26.43 -7.63 7.49
C GLN A 5 25.55 -6.37 7.36
N GLN A 6 25.67 -5.67 6.22
CA GLN A 6 24.85 -4.50 5.91
C GLN A 6 23.45 -4.94 5.45
N HIS A 7 22.42 -4.75 6.29
CA HIS A 7 21.03 -5.01 5.93
C HIS A 7 20.39 -3.75 5.33
N SER A 8 20.10 -3.76 4.03
CA SER A 8 19.38 -2.66 3.38
C SER A 8 17.89 -2.66 3.77
N PRO A 9 17.29 -1.51 4.11
CA PRO A 9 15.89 -1.46 4.53
C PRO A 9 14.94 -1.74 3.37
N GLN A 10 14.01 -2.68 3.56
CA GLN A 10 12.99 -3.02 2.57
C GLN A 10 11.87 -1.96 2.53
N ARG A 11 11.53 -1.51 1.31
CA ARG A 11 10.42 -0.56 1.08
C ARG A 11 9.09 -1.32 0.99
N LYS A 12 8.00 -0.63 1.35
CA LYS A 12 6.65 -1.20 1.28
C LYS A 12 6.12 -1.10 -0.14
N GLU A 13 5.88 -2.24 -0.77
CA GLU A 13 5.24 -2.35 -2.08
C GLU A 13 3.73 -2.59 -1.93
N ARG A 14 2.93 -2.05 -2.86
CA ARG A 14 1.46 -2.18 -2.86
C ARG A 14 0.94 -2.29 -4.28
N THR A 15 -0.05 -3.15 -4.47
CA THR A 15 -0.76 -3.32 -5.75
C THR A 15 -2.16 -2.71 -5.64
N GLY A 16 -2.64 -2.07 -6.71
CA GLY A 16 -3.94 -1.41 -6.73
C GLY A 16 -4.47 -1.19 -8.15
N GLN A 17 -5.67 -0.63 -8.25
CA GLN A 17 -6.33 -0.32 -9.51
C GLN A 17 -6.16 1.15 -9.88
N VAL A 18 -5.86 1.44 -11.14
CA VAL A 18 -5.78 2.82 -11.66
C VAL A 18 -7.18 3.43 -11.73
N VAL A 19 -7.35 4.61 -11.14
CA VAL A 19 -8.62 5.35 -11.12
C VAL A 19 -8.58 6.57 -12.04
N SER A 20 -7.41 7.17 -12.24
CA SER A 20 -7.26 8.35 -13.09
C SER A 20 -5.85 8.43 -13.68
N ASP A 21 -5.79 8.75 -14.97
CA ASP A 21 -4.58 8.99 -15.76
C ASP A 21 -4.57 10.40 -16.38
N LYS A 22 -5.25 11.35 -15.73
CA LYS A 22 -5.44 12.70 -16.28
C LYS A 22 -4.28 13.66 -15.99
N MET A 23 -3.29 13.26 -15.19
CA MET A 23 -2.18 14.12 -14.76
C MET A 23 -0.95 13.90 -15.63
N ALA A 24 -0.06 14.89 -15.72
CA ALA A 24 1.16 14.76 -16.48
C ALA A 24 2.14 13.80 -15.77
N LYS A 25 2.37 12.62 -16.36
CA LYS A 25 3.30 11.58 -15.89
C LYS A 25 2.99 11.00 -14.50
N THR A 26 1.78 11.15 -13.99
CA THR A 26 1.36 10.63 -12.68
C THR A 26 -0.04 10.01 -12.76
N ILE A 27 -0.28 8.98 -11.95
CA ILE A 27 -1.54 8.21 -11.95
C ILE A 27 -2.11 8.10 -10.56
N VAL A 28 -3.44 8.23 -10.42
CA VAL A 28 -4.11 8.00 -9.14
C VAL A 28 -4.47 6.53 -9.02
N VAL A 29 -3.88 5.83 -8.04
CA VAL A 29 -4.10 4.39 -7.80
C VAL A 29 -4.92 4.18 -6.53
N ARG A 30 -5.95 3.34 -6.61
CA ARG A 30 -6.73 2.89 -5.46
C ARG A 30 -6.20 1.54 -4.97
N VAL A 31 -5.76 1.49 -3.71
CA VAL A 31 -5.39 0.24 -3.05
C VAL A 31 -6.51 -0.23 -2.13
N GLU A 32 -6.88 -1.50 -2.27
CA GLU A 32 -7.81 -2.19 -1.38
C GLU A 32 -7.07 -2.85 -0.22
N ARG A 33 -7.63 -2.78 1.00
CA ARG A 33 -7.19 -3.58 2.13
C ARG A 33 -8.38 -4.14 2.90
N ARG A 34 -8.31 -5.40 3.29
CA ARG A 34 -9.26 -6.02 4.23
C ARG A 34 -8.85 -5.66 5.65
N VAL A 35 -9.74 -5.06 6.42
CA VAL A 35 -9.51 -4.65 7.82
C VAL A 35 -10.69 -5.13 8.66
N GLN A 36 -10.42 -5.69 9.84
CA GLN A 36 -11.47 -6.04 10.78
C GLN A 36 -12.06 -4.78 11.41
N HIS A 37 -13.38 -4.70 11.50
CA HIS A 37 -14.02 -3.63 12.24
C HIS A 37 -13.67 -3.75 13.73
N PRO A 38 -13.20 -2.68 14.40
CA PRO A 38 -12.63 -2.79 15.75
C PRO A 38 -13.60 -3.32 16.82
N GLN A 39 -14.89 -3.03 16.69
CA GLN A 39 -15.91 -3.48 17.66
C GLN A 39 -16.56 -4.83 17.28
N TYR A 40 -17.01 -4.94 16.03
CA TYR A 40 -17.81 -6.08 15.57
C TYR A 40 -16.98 -7.20 14.93
N HIS A 41 -15.67 -7.02 14.75
CA HIS A 41 -14.73 -7.97 14.15
C HIS A 41 -15.08 -8.46 12.73
N LYS A 42 -16.14 -7.92 12.12
CA LYS A 42 -16.49 -8.16 10.73
C LYS A 42 -15.38 -7.67 9.81
N VAL A 43 -14.99 -8.50 8.84
CA VAL A 43 -13.99 -8.13 7.83
C VAL A 43 -14.63 -7.17 6.82
N VAL A 44 -14.10 -5.96 6.74
CA VAL A 44 -14.58 -4.89 5.83
C VAL A 44 -13.48 -4.52 4.82
N ARG A 45 -13.88 -4.21 3.58
CA ARG A 45 -12.99 -3.73 2.52
C ARG A 45 -12.81 -2.22 2.66
N ARG A 46 -11.57 -1.76 2.88
CA ARG A 46 -11.21 -0.33 2.97
C ARG A 46 -10.36 0.07 1.77
N PHE A 47 -10.58 1.28 1.28
CA PHE A 47 -9.87 1.80 0.11
C PHE A 47 -9.10 3.07 0.45
N ARG A 48 -7.92 3.24 -0.14
CA ARG A 48 -7.13 4.47 -0.06
C ARG A 48 -6.59 4.83 -1.45
N LYS A 49 -6.65 6.11 -1.80
CA LYS A 49 -6.04 6.65 -3.02
C LYS A 49 -4.57 7.00 -2.76
N PHE A 50 -3.75 6.72 -3.76
CA PHE A 50 -2.34 7.08 -3.88
C PHE A 50 -2.20 7.94 -5.14
N HIS A 51 -1.27 8.88 -5.12
CA HIS A 51 -1.00 9.85 -6.19
C HIS A 51 0.38 9.61 -6.77
#